data_AF-A0A2E9KR84-F1
#
_entry.id   AF-A0A2E9KR84-F1
#
_cell.length_a   1.000
_cell.length_b   1.000
_cell.length_c   1.000
_cell.angle_alpha   90.00
_cell.angle_beta   90.00
_cell.angle_gamma   90.00
#
_symmetry.space_group_name_H-M   'P 1'
#
loop_
_entity.id
_entity.type
_entity.pdbx_description
1 polymer ?
#
loop_
_entity_poly.entity_id
_entity_poly.type
_entity_poly.pdbx_seq_one_letter_code
_entity_poly.pdbx_strand_id
1 'polypeptide(L)'
;CINHNPSDWEGKALDFSALLKKKLNGAEDITFIIGGAHGVSKDILTKADLVLSASSLAFPHRIFKILLMDQIFRASSTIKNHPYYR
;
A
#
# COMPACT_ATOMS: atom_id res chain seq x y z
N CYS A 1 -6.24 0.39 3.39
CA CYS A 1 -7.04 1.42 2.68
C CYS A 1 -6.24 2.70 2.52
N ILE A 2 -6.52 3.57 1.56
CA ILE A 2 -5.81 4.85 1.45
C ILE A 2 -6.86 5.96 1.57
N ASN A 3 -6.82 6.71 2.67
CA ASN A 3 -7.70 7.87 2.86
C ASN A 3 -6.90 9.16 2.70
N HIS A 4 -7.55 10.16 2.12
CA HIS A 4 -6.99 11.41 1.66
C HIS A 4 -7.21 12.49 2.73
N ASN A 5 -6.41 12.49 3.80
CA ASN A 5 -6.45 13.55 4.80
C ASN A 5 -5.06 14.22 4.92
N PRO A 6 -4.90 15.49 4.52
CA PRO A 6 -3.61 16.17 4.43
C PRO A 6 -3.07 16.69 5.78
N SER A 7 -3.57 16.21 6.92
CA SER A 7 -3.06 16.57 8.26
C SER A 7 -2.33 15.42 8.98
N ASP A 8 -2.39 14.20 8.46
CA ASP A 8 -1.92 13.00 9.18
C ASP A 8 -0.51 12.52 8.72
N TRP A 9 0.26 13.36 8.02
CA TRP A 9 1.42 12.97 7.20
C TRP A 9 2.80 13.11 7.86
N GLU A 10 2.92 13.05 9.19
CA GLU A 10 4.24 12.97 9.82
C GLU A 10 4.95 11.64 9.52
N GLY A 11 5.67 11.62 8.39
CA GLY A 11 7.11 11.46 8.44
C GLY A 11 7.68 10.07 8.72
N LYS A 12 6.97 8.99 8.42
CA LYS A 12 7.61 7.68 8.21
C LYS A 12 7.34 7.21 6.80
N ALA A 13 8.35 7.37 5.93
CA ALA A 13 8.44 6.57 4.71
C ALA A 13 8.50 5.11 5.14
N LEU A 14 7.34 4.48 5.25
CA LEU A 14 7.23 3.09 5.64
C LEU A 14 7.91 2.28 4.55
N ASP A 15 8.95 1.52 4.92
CA ASP A 15 9.55 0.57 4.00
C ASP A 15 8.51 -0.50 3.66
N PHE A 16 7.91 -0.37 2.47
CA PHE A 16 6.87 -1.26 1.99
C PHE A 16 7.36 -2.71 1.90
N SER A 17 8.66 -2.92 1.62
CA SER A 17 9.26 -4.25 1.59
C SER A 17 9.33 -4.88 2.98
N ALA A 18 9.71 -4.09 4.00
CA ALA A 18 9.74 -4.55 5.38
C ALA A 18 8.33 -4.86 5.91
N LEU A 19 7.34 -4.02 5.58
CA LEU A 19 5.94 -4.26 5.92
C LEU A 19 5.43 -5.57 5.29
N LEU A 20 5.64 -5.73 3.99
CA LEU A 20 5.20 -6.91 3.24
C LEU A 20 5.87 -8.17 3.77
N LYS A 21 7.18 -8.11 4.05
CA LYS A 21 7.93 -9.22 4.66
C LYS A 21 7.37 -9.62 6.01
N LYS A 22 7.06 -8.66 6.87
CA LYS A 22 6.47 -8.92 8.19
C LYS A 22 5.14 -9.65 8.09
N LYS A 23 4.25 -9.20 7.19
CA LYS A 23 2.94 -9.82 6.97
C LYS A 23 3.04 -11.22 6.36
N LEU A 24 3.90 -11.40 5.36
CA LEU A 24 4.14 -12.71 4.74
C LEU A 24 4.74 -13.73 5.73
N ASN A 25 5.68 -13.31 6.59
CA ASN A 25 6.26 -14.18 7.62
C ASN A 25 5.24 -14.63 8.67
N GLY A 26 4.16 -13.86 8.88
CA GLY A 26 3.05 -14.23 9.75
C GLY A 26 2.06 -15.23 9.12
N ALA A 27 2.29 -15.64 7.86
CA ALA A 27 1.35 -16.43 7.06
C ALA A 27 -0.06 -15.81 6.98
N GLU A 28 -0.13 -14.47 7.03
CA GLU A 28 -1.37 -13.73 6.92
C GLU A 28 -1.76 -13.52 5.45
N ASP A 29 -3.04 -13.69 5.13
CA ASP A 29 -3.58 -13.27 3.83
C ASP A 29 -3.64 -11.73 3.75
N ILE A 30 -3.03 -11.17 2.71
CA ILE A 30 -2.95 -9.71 2.53
C ILE A 30 -3.96 -9.28 1.47
N THR A 31 -4.96 -8.50 1.89
CA THR A 31 -5.96 -7.91 0.98
C THR A 31 -5.74 -6.40 0.83
N PHE A 32 -5.49 -5.95 -0.39
CA PHE A 32 -5.40 -4.52 -0.71
C PHE A 32 -6.76 -3.98 -1.16
N ILE A 33 -7.24 -2.95 -0.49
CA ILE A 33 -8.48 -2.25 -0.85
C ILE A 33 -8.14 -0.86 -1.40
N ILE A 34 -8.57 -0.61 -2.64
CA ILE A 34 -8.38 0.65 -3.34
C ILE A 34 -9.75 1.29 -3.56
N GLY A 35 -9.91 2.52 -3.07
CA GLY A 35 -11.15 3.29 -3.24
C GLY A 35 -11.45 3.65 -4.69
N GLY A 36 -12.73 3.86 -4.97
CA GLY A 36 -13.20 4.42 -6.23
C GLY A 36 -13.08 5.94 -6.27
N ALA A 37 -13.79 6.59 -7.20
CA ALA A 37 -13.78 8.05 -7.35
C ALA A 37 -14.19 8.81 -6.07
N HIS A 38 -15.03 8.20 -5.23
CA HIS A 38 -15.48 8.76 -3.96
C HIS A 38 -14.69 8.25 -2.74
N GLY A 39 -13.56 7.57 -2.97
CA GLY A 39 -12.75 6.96 -1.91
C GLY A 39 -13.27 5.61 -1.41
N VAL A 40 -12.93 5.27 -0.18
CA VAL A 40 -13.34 4.04 0.53
C VAL A 40 -14.35 4.42 1.62
N SER A 41 -15.41 3.62 1.81
CA SER A 41 -16.40 3.89 2.86
C SER A 41 -15.79 3.84 4.26
N LYS A 42 -16.35 4.64 5.19
CA LYS A 42 -15.88 4.69 6.58
C LYS A 42 -15.91 3.32 7.25
N ASP A 43 -16.90 2.48 6.97
CA ASP A 43 -17.03 1.13 7.54
C ASP A 43 -15.89 0.19 7.12
N ILE A 44 -15.31 0.40 5.94
CA ILE A 44 -14.16 -0.37 5.49
C ILE A 44 -12.88 0.22 6.09
N LEU A 45 -12.80 1.55 6.24
CA LEU A 45 -11.67 2.19 6.89
C LEU A 45 -11.51 1.76 8.36
N THR A 46 -12.61 1.65 9.10
CA THR A 46 -12.59 1.23 10.51
C THR A 46 -12.22 -0.24 10.71
N LYS A 47 -12.42 -1.07 9.68
CA LYS A 47 -12.05 -2.50 9.70
C LYS A 47 -10.65 -2.77 9.17
N ALA A 48 -9.99 -1.78 8.55
CA ALA A 48 -8.68 -1.97 7.95
C ALA A 48 -7.59 -2.01 9.02
N ASP A 49 -6.74 -3.05 9.00
CA ASP A 49 -5.58 -3.14 9.90
C ASP A 49 -4.56 -2.03 9.64
N LEU A 50 -4.50 -1.55 8.39
CA LEU A 50 -3.59 -0.51 7.98
C LEU A 50 -4.21 0.40 6.91
N VAL A 51 -4.00 1.71 7.12
CA VAL A 51 -4.26 2.73 6.12
C VAL A 51 -2.92 3.24 5.59
N LEU A 52 -2.67 3.05 4.28
CA LEU A 52 -1.46 3.49 3.60
C LEU A 52 -1.74 4.74 2.78
N SER A 53 -0.75 5.56 2.48
CA SER A 53 -0.88 6.61 1.45
C SER A 53 0.36 6.59 0.56
N ALA A 54 0.17 6.62 -0.76
CA ALA A 54 1.30 6.64 -1.69
C ALA A 54 1.82 8.05 -1.98
N SER A 55 0.94 9.06 -1.87
CA SER A 55 1.26 10.46 -2.15
C SER A 55 0.16 11.37 -1.59
N SER A 56 0.44 12.66 -1.52
CA SER A 56 -0.59 13.71 -1.35
C SER A 56 -1.40 13.96 -2.63
N LEU A 57 -0.98 13.39 -3.77
CA LEU A 57 -1.68 13.51 -5.05
C LEU A 57 -2.81 12.50 -5.20
N ALA A 58 -3.93 12.96 -5.77
CA ALA A 58 -5.01 12.09 -6.20
C ALA A 58 -4.65 11.39 -7.52
N PHE A 59 -4.51 10.07 -7.48
CA PHE A 59 -4.25 9.27 -8.68
C PHE A 59 -5.55 8.75 -9.30
N PRO A 60 -5.66 8.72 -10.65
CA PRO A 60 -6.72 7.95 -11.30
C PRO A 60 -6.64 6.48 -10.87
N HIS A 61 -7.79 5.87 -10.54
CA HIS A 61 -7.86 4.52 -9.96
C HIS A 61 -7.10 3.45 -10.77
N ARG A 62 -7.07 3.55 -12.10
CA ARG A 62 -6.31 2.63 -12.96
C ARG A 62 -4.79 2.78 -12.80
N ILE A 63 -4.30 4.02 -12.75
CA ILE A 63 -2.87 4.32 -12.58
C ILE A 63 -2.41 3.87 -11.20
N PHE A 64 -3.22 4.12 -10.18
CA PHE A 64 -2.90 3.69 -8.82
C PHE A 64 -2.77 2.17 -8.70
N LYS A 65 -3.64 1.41 -9.39
CA LYS A 65 -3.53 -0.06 -9.45
C LYS A 65 -2.20 -0.53 -10.05
N ILE A 66 -1.78 0.08 -11.15
CA ILE A 66 -0.50 -0.25 -11.80
C ILE A 66 0.67 0.07 -10.86
N LEU A 67 0.65 1.26 -10.25
CA LEU A 67 1.68 1.68 -9.29
C LEU A 67 1.77 0.72 -8.11
N LEU A 68 0.62 0.35 -7.51
CA LEU A 68 0.59 -0.59 -6.40
C LEU A 68 1.15 -1.96 -6.81
N MET A 69 0.79 -2.45 -8.00
CA MET A 69 1.30 -3.73 -8.51
C MET A 69 2.83 -3.70 -8.67
N ASP A 70 3.36 -2.61 -9.23
CA ASP A 70 4.80 -2.41 -9.38
C ASP A 70 5.51 -2.35 -8.01
N GLN A 71 4.93 -1.66 -7.02
CA GLN A 71 5.48 -1.63 -5.66
C GLN A 71 5.45 -3.01 -4.98
N ILE A 72 4.38 -3.80 -5.17
CA ILE A 72 4.30 -5.20 -4.67
C ILE A 72 5.39 -6.05 -5.32
N PHE A 73 5.59 -5.90 -6.64
CA PHE A 73 6.60 -6.64 -7.37
C PHE A 73 8.03 -6.27 -6.94
N ARG A 74 8.33 -4.98 -6.79
CA ARG A 74 9.61 -4.48 -6.28
C ARG A 74 9.89 -5.00 -4.87
N ALA A 75 8.93 -4.84 -3.95
CA ALA A 75 9.06 -5.34 -2.59
C ALA A 75 9.31 -6.86 -2.56
N SER A 76 8.57 -7.63 -3.36
CA SER A 76 8.74 -9.08 -3.46
C SER A 76 10.12 -9.46 -4.02
N SER A 77 10.64 -8.69 -4.99
CA SER A 77 11.96 -8.89 -5.57
C SER A 77 13.07 -8.61 -4.55
N THR A 78 12.94 -7.52 -3.78
CA THR A 78 13.85 -7.18 -2.68
C THR A 78 13.86 -8.28 -1.61
N ILE A 79 12.70 -8.80 -1.20
CA ILE A 79 12.58 -9.86 -0.20
C ILE A 79 13.27 -11.16 -0.65
N LYS A 80 13.16 -11.49 -1.94
CA LYS A 80 13.73 -12.71 -2.53
C LYS A 80 15.19 -12.55 -2.98
N ASN A 81 15.81 -11.40 -2.77
CA ASN A 81 17.13 -11.05 -3.32
C ASN A 81 17.21 -11.29 -4.85
N HIS A 82 16.10 -11.05 -5.58
CA HIS A 82 16.03 -11.28 -7.02
C HIS A 82 16.74 -10.14 -7.79
N PRO A 83 17.50 -10.42 -8.86
CA PRO A 83 18.28 -9.42 -9.62
C PRO A 83 17.46 -8.36 -10.36
N TYR A 84 16.13 -8.37 -10.24
CA TYR A 84 15.27 -7.28 -10.72
C TYR A 84 15.52 -5.96 -9.96
N TYR A 85 16.00 -6.08 -8.71
CA TYR A 85 16.50 -4.98 -7.92
C TYR A 85 18.04 -5.02 -7.92
N ARG A 86 18.65 -4.50 -8.99
CA ARG A 86 20.04 -4.05 -9.03
C ARG A 86 20.11 -2.74 -9.79
#